data_AF-A0A5J6QVM6-F1
#
_entry.id   AF-A0A5J6QVM6-F1
#
_cell.length_a   1.000
_cell.length_b   1.000
_cell.length_c   1.000
_cell.angle_alpha   90.00
_cell.angle_beta   90.00
_cell.angle_gamma   90.00
#
_symmetry.space_group_name_H-M   'P 1'
#
loop_
_entity.id
_entity.type
_entity.pdbx_description
1 polymer ?
#
loop_
_entity_poly.entity_id
_entity_poly.type
_entity_poly.pdbx_seq_one_letter_code
_entity_poly.pdbx_strand_id
1 'polypeptide(L)'
;MLFRLLVFLYPVIRTLGPGVAALLFICSLSLIGYAILRDPCLWSWLAAIGCLLASALLALLCHSYNWWLFKLRPCGTLFIPIK
;
A
#
# COMPACT_ATOMS: atom_id res chain seq x y z
N MET A 1 11.63 19.21 -3.26
CA MET A 1 10.22 19.23 -3.72
C MET A 1 9.51 17.89 -3.48
N LEU A 2 10.12 16.75 -3.80
CA LEU A 2 9.55 15.39 -3.62
C LEU A 2 9.10 15.09 -2.18
N PHE A 3 9.90 15.48 -1.19
CA PHE A 3 9.62 15.28 0.24
C PHE A 3 8.35 16.03 0.72
N ARG A 4 8.14 17.24 0.21
CA ARG A 4 6.97 18.09 0.53
C ARG A 4 5.68 17.50 -0.03
N LEU A 5 5.75 16.96 -1.24
CA LEU A 5 4.65 16.30 -1.93
C LEU A 5 4.23 15.03 -1.17
N LEU A 6 5.20 14.29 -0.66
CA LEU A 6 4.96 13.09 0.13
C LEU A 6 4.31 13.37 1.49
N VAL A 7 4.71 14.45 2.16
CA VAL A 7 4.08 14.91 3.41
C VAL A 7 2.64 15.35 3.17
N PHE A 8 2.33 15.96 2.02
CA PHE A 8 0.96 16.33 1.66
C PHE A 8 0.08 15.13 1.28
N LEU A 9 0.66 14.12 0.65
CA LEU A 9 -0.04 12.89 0.26
C LEU A 9 -0.21 11.91 1.44
N TYR A 10 0.45 12.16 2.57
CA TYR A 10 0.40 11.33 3.78
C TYR A 10 -1.00 11.06 4.35
N PRO A 11 -1.89 12.05 4.59
CA PRO A 11 -3.22 11.78 5.13
C PRO A 11 -4.03 10.88 4.19
N VAL A 12 -3.84 11.03 2.87
CA VAL A 12 -4.47 10.20 1.83
C VAL A 12 -3.92 8.78 1.89
N ILE A 13 -2.59 8.61 1.92
CA ILE A 13 -1.93 7.29 2.00
C ILE A 13 -2.27 6.58 3.32
N ARG A 14 -2.39 7.31 4.43
CA ARG A 14 -2.69 6.72 5.74
C ARG A 14 -4.15 6.26 5.87
N THR A 15 -5.09 7.04 5.33
CA THR A 15 -6.52 6.72 5.42
C THR A 15 -6.95 5.72 4.36
N LEU A 16 -6.49 5.90 3.12
CA LEU A 16 -6.89 5.07 1.97
C LEU A 16 -5.91 3.94 1.68
N GLY A 17 -4.62 4.09 2.03
CA GLY A 17 -3.60 3.07 1.72
C GLY A 17 -3.89 1.69 2.30
N PRO A 18 -4.29 1.53 3.57
CA PRO A 18 -4.65 0.23 4.13
C PRO A 18 -5.84 -0.41 3.39
N GLY A 19 -6.86 0.40 3.05
CA GLY A 19 -8.02 -0.05 2.30
C GLY A 19 -7.67 -0.47 0.87
N VAL A 20 -6.87 0.32 0.18
CA VAL A 20 -6.39 0.00 -1.18
C VAL A 20 -5.49 -1.24 -1.18
N ALA A 21 -4.61 -1.39 -0.18
CA ALA A 21 -3.78 -2.59 -0.04
C ALA A 21 -4.63 -3.85 0.18
N ALA A 22 -5.65 -3.77 1.03
CA ALA A 22 -6.59 -4.87 1.26
C ALA A 22 -7.38 -5.22 -0.02
N LEU A 23 -7.87 -4.22 -0.76
CA LEU A 23 -8.59 -4.43 -2.02
C LEU A 23 -7.69 -5.08 -3.08
N LEU A 24 -6.45 -4.62 -3.23
CA LEU A 24 -5.47 -5.23 -4.14
C LEU A 24 -5.17 -6.68 -3.75
N PHE A 25 -5.05 -6.95 -2.45
CA PHE A 25 -4.84 -8.30 -1.95
C PHE A 25 -6.02 -9.23 -2.28
N ILE A 26 -7.26 -8.78 -2.03
CA ILE A 26 -8.48 -9.55 -2.38
C ILE A 26 -8.57 -9.76 -3.90
N CYS A 27 -8.26 -8.73 -4.69
CA CYS A 27 -8.25 -8.82 -6.15
C CYS A 27 -7.24 -9.86 -6.64
N SER A 28 -6.05 -9.88 -6.06
CA SER A 28 -5.02 -10.87 -6.39
C SER A 28 -5.45 -12.31 -6.06
N LEU A 29 -6.06 -12.54 -4.89
CA LEU A 29 -6.64 -13.82 -4.50
C LEU A 29 -7.73 -14.27 -5.47
N SER A 30 -8.59 -13.34 -5.88
CA SER A 30 -9.67 -13.59 -6.84
C SER A 30 -9.12 -13.97 -8.22
N LEU A 31 -8.05 -13.31 -8.68
CA LEU A 31 -7.35 -13.62 -9.93
C LEU A 31 -6.66 -14.98 -9.88
N ILE A 32 -6.04 -15.34 -8.75
CA ILE A 32 -5.46 -16.67 -8.54
C ILE A 32 -6.55 -17.74 -8.60
N GLY A 33 -7.66 -17.54 -7.89
CA GLY A 33 -8.81 -18.45 -7.94
C GLY A 33 -9.38 -18.59 -9.35
N TYR A 34 -9.48 -17.49 -10.09
CA TYR A 34 -9.91 -17.50 -11.49
C TYR A 34 -8.97 -18.29 -12.40
N ALA A 35 -7.66 -18.07 -12.26
CA ALA A 35 -6.64 -18.75 -13.07
C ALA A 35 -6.58 -20.27 -12.78
N ILE A 36 -6.91 -20.69 -11.56
CA ILE A 36 -6.99 -22.09 -11.17
C ILE A 36 -8.27 -22.75 -11.70
N LEU A 37 -9.43 -22.08 -11.61
CA LEU A 37 -10.73 -22.68 -11.95
C LEU A 37 -11.05 -22.71 -13.45
N ARG A 38 -10.63 -21.71 -14.22
CA ARG A 38 -11.02 -21.58 -15.63
C ARG A 38 -9.90 -21.94 -16.58
N ASP A 39 -8.86 -21.12 -16.61
CA ASP A 39 -7.74 -21.33 -17.52
C ASP A 39 -6.47 -20.69 -16.94
N PRO A 40 -5.34 -21.42 -16.90
CA PRO A 40 -4.07 -20.90 -16.44
C PRO A 40 -3.45 -20.02 -17.54
N CYS A 41 -4.09 -18.90 -17.84
CA CYS A 41 -3.52 -17.91 -18.74
C CYS A 41 -2.33 -17.23 -18.06
N LEU A 42 -1.18 -17.18 -18.74
CA LEU A 42 0.03 -16.50 -18.26
C LEU A 42 -0.23 -15.05 -17.84
N TRP A 43 -1.12 -14.35 -18.55
CA TRP A 43 -1.51 -12.97 -18.25
C TRP A 43 -2.26 -12.83 -16.92
N SER A 44 -3.10 -13.80 -16.56
CA SER A 44 -3.82 -13.81 -15.28
C SER A 44 -2.87 -14.02 -14.11
N TRP A 45 -1.86 -14.87 -14.28
CA TRP A 45 -0.80 -15.08 -13.28
C TRP A 45 0.10 -13.84 -13.13
N LEU A 46 0.51 -13.22 -14.24
CA LEU A 46 1.27 -11.96 -14.23
C LEU A 46 0.48 -10.83 -13.53
N ALA A 47 -0.82 -10.72 -13.82
CA ALA A 47 -1.68 -9.74 -13.17
C ALA A 47 -1.83 -10.02 -11.66
N ALA A 48 -2.01 -11.28 -11.26
CA ALA A 48 -2.10 -11.66 -9.85
C ALA A 48 -0.79 -11.35 -9.09
N ILE A 49 0.37 -11.71 -9.66
CA ILE A 49 1.68 -11.43 -9.08
C ILE A 49 1.91 -9.91 -8.99
N GLY A 50 1.59 -9.16 -10.04
CA GLY A 50 1.70 -7.70 -10.04
C GLY A 50 0.82 -7.05 -8.96
N CYS A 51 -0.39 -7.56 -8.79
CA CYS A 51 -1.34 -7.06 -7.78
C CYS A 51 -0.88 -7.40 -6.35
N LEU A 52 -0.33 -8.60 -6.13
CA LEU A 52 0.32 -8.99 -4.87
C LEU A 52 1.51 -8.09 -4.56
N LEU A 53 2.41 -7.91 -5.52
CA LEU A 53 3.58 -7.03 -5.38
C LEU A 53 3.16 -5.60 -5.04
N ALA A 54 2.16 -5.06 -5.75
CA ALA A 54 1.63 -3.73 -5.49
C ALA A 54 1.04 -3.61 -4.07
N SER A 55 0.26 -4.59 -3.62
CA SER A 55 -0.29 -4.61 -2.25
C SER A 55 0.82 -4.67 -1.19
N ALA A 56 1.84 -5.50 -1.41
CA ALA A 56 2.96 -5.66 -0.49
C ALA A 56 3.82 -4.40 -0.44
N LEU A 57 4.14 -3.80 -1.58
CA LEU A 57 4.84 -2.52 -1.67
C LEU A 57 4.06 -1.41 -0.97
N LEU A 58 2.75 -1.32 -1.17
CA LEU A 58 1.91 -0.30 -0.53
C LEU A 58 1.86 -0.48 0.98
N ALA A 59 1.74 -1.72 1.46
CA ALA A 59 1.78 -2.05 2.88
C ALA A 59 3.15 -1.76 3.50
N LEU A 60 4.24 -2.11 2.81
CA LEU A 60 5.60 -1.84 3.23
C LEU A 60 5.89 -0.33 3.24
N LEU A 61 5.37 0.43 2.27
CA LEU A 61 5.45 1.89 2.24
C LEU A 61 4.72 2.48 3.45
N CYS A 62 3.48 2.05 3.72
CA CYS A 62 2.73 2.50 4.88
C CYS A 62 3.46 2.18 6.21
N HIS A 63 4.06 0.99 6.31
CA HIS A 63 4.78 0.57 7.51
C HIS A 63 6.09 1.32 7.69
N SER A 64 6.92 1.40 6.64
CA SER A 64 8.19 2.13 6.64
C SER A 64 8.01 3.62 6.89
N TYR A 65 6.97 4.25 6.34
CA TYR A 65 6.64 5.65 6.61
C TYR A 65 6.19 5.89 8.06
N ASN A 66 5.40 4.99 8.65
CA ASN A 66 5.07 5.06 10.07
C ASN A 66 6.33 4.91 10.94
N TRP A 67 7.25 4.02 10.55
CA TRP A 67 8.52 3.81 11.24
C TRP A 67 9.44 5.03 11.12
N TRP A 68 9.50 5.66 9.94
CA TRP A 68 10.23 6.91 9.70
C TRP A 68 9.65 8.07 10.52
N LEU A 69 8.32 8.20 10.57
CA LEU A 69 7.64 9.18 11.41
C LEU A 69 7.89 8.93 12.91
N PHE A 70 7.97 7.67 13.33
CA PHE A 70 8.30 7.32 14.71
C PHE A 70 9.74 7.70 15.04
N LYS A 71 10.68 7.41 14.15
CA LYS A 71 12.11 7.70 14.31
C LYS A 71 12.45 9.20 14.23
N LEU A 72 11.65 9.98 13.50
CA LEU A 72 11.79 11.43 13.37
C LEU A 72 10.99 12.23 14.41
N ARG A 73 10.24 11.60 15.34
CA ARG A 73 9.70 12.35 16.47
C ARG A 73 10.84 12.71 17.43
N PRO A 74 11.20 13.99 17.61
CA PRO A 74 11.80 14.39 18.87
C PRO A 74 10.73 14.15 19.94
N CYS A 75 11.15 13.61 21.08
CA CYS A 75 10.38 13.43 22.30
C CYS A 75 9.06 14.23 22.38
N GLY A 76 7.92 13.57 22.14
CA GLY A 76 6.63 14.00 22.71
C GLY A 76 5.70 14.93 21.93
N THR A 77 6.02 15.41 20.72
CA THR A 77 5.07 16.24 19.94
C THR A 77 4.64 15.60 18.63
N LEU A 78 3.36 15.25 18.59
CA LEU A 78 2.62 14.81 17.40
C LEU A 78 2.65 15.96 16.38
N PHE A 79 3.47 15.86 15.34
CA PHE A 79 3.34 16.71 14.16
C PHE A 79 2.04 16.31 13.45
N ILE A 80 0.93 16.91 13.87
CA ILE A 80 -0.36 16.86 13.18
C ILE A 80 -0.32 18.00 12.16
N PRO A 81 -0.22 17.75 10.85
CA PRO A 81 -0.39 18.79 9.84
C PRO A 81 -1.89 18.92 9.57
N ILE A 82 -2.67 19.27 10.58
CA ILE A 82 -4.10 19.59 10.44
C ILE A 82 -4.38 20.73 11.42
N LYS A 83 -4.72 21.88 10.85
CA LYS A 83 -5.34 22.99 11.55
C LYS A 83 -6.84 22.91 11.30
#